data_AF-A0A9D5UM97-F1
#
_entry.id   AF-A0A9D5UM97-F1
#
_cell.length_a   1.000
_cell.length_b   1.000
_cell.length_c   1.000
_cell.angle_alpha   90.00
_cell.angle_beta   90.00
_cell.angle_gamma   90.00
#
_symmetry.space_group_name_H-M   'P 1'
#
loop_
_entity.id
_entity.type
_entity.pdbx_description
1 polymer ?
#
loop_
_entity_poly.entity_id
_entity_poly.type
_entity_poly.pdbx_seq_one_letter_code
_entity_poly.pdbx_strand_id
1 'polypeptide(L)'
;MPRVLLLLGILLSVLWPLRGEAQRSITPSEVFAEAVRLEKEVALLKTHFGLSEVRPAAVVSAHLLPRHPWQKMYIIHSKINLFRRQNGFPVQAVQSMQPVLAMEPLLVYEQSQRLLTEMQLLKMRLGIEETVAAQEVIPGKQPIDVFNKLHFVSVQWDVILRAATHLNPLYAEAKRIDVDVDTLLNALHISDLAYPPAKKSAVTADELLESSFLIMAEVQRLQQLAKLPKIDFESFRHPAEVSGADVWNMMGFILAELQTVKASVGLLQQLTPVAEYTEEKNPAAVLQLMGYVTHKLRLIRSL
;
A
#
# COMPACT_ATOMS: atom_id res chain seq x y z
N MET A 1 -32.13 -42.52 -38.42
CA MET A 1 -31.87 -42.52 -36.96
C MET A 1 -30.38 -42.36 -36.56
N PRO A 2 -29.58 -41.37 -37.06
CA PRO A 2 -28.22 -41.13 -36.54
C PRO A 2 -28.06 -39.83 -35.71
N ARG A 3 -29.10 -38.98 -35.60
CA ARG A 3 -29.02 -37.68 -34.91
C ARG A 3 -29.17 -37.73 -33.38
N VAL A 4 -29.67 -38.83 -32.83
CA VAL A 4 -29.87 -38.98 -31.37
C VAL A 4 -28.58 -39.40 -30.65
N LEU A 5 -27.65 -40.08 -31.35
CA LEU A 5 -26.37 -40.52 -30.77
C LEU A 5 -25.35 -39.37 -30.60
N LEU A 6 -25.47 -38.27 -31.36
CA LEU A 6 -24.54 -37.13 -31.26
C LEU A 6 -24.81 -36.26 -30.02
N LEU A 7 -26.06 -36.18 -29.55
CA LEU A 7 -26.45 -35.39 -28.38
C LEU A 7 -26.07 -36.07 -27.05
N LEU A 8 -25.98 -37.41 -27.01
CA LEU A 8 -25.52 -38.12 -25.81
C LEU A 8 -24.00 -37.96 -25.58
N GLY A 9 -23.21 -37.84 -26.64
CA GLY A 9 -21.75 -37.66 -26.53
C GLY A 9 -21.35 -36.31 -25.94
N ILE A 10 -22.10 -35.24 -26.25
CA ILE A 10 -21.85 -33.89 -25.72
C ILE A 10 -22.26 -33.77 -24.25
N LEU A 11 -23.31 -34.49 -23.82
CA LEU A 11 -23.74 -34.50 -22.41
C LEU A 11 -22.76 -35.24 -21.48
N LEU A 12 -22.01 -36.22 -21.98
CA LEU A 12 -21.02 -36.96 -21.18
C LEU A 12 -19.67 -36.22 -21.03
N SER A 13 -19.32 -35.29 -21.92
CA SER A 13 -18.11 -34.47 -21.78
C SER A 13 -18.25 -33.29 -20.80
N VAL A 14 -19.49 -32.93 -20.41
CA VAL A 14 -19.75 -31.84 -19.44
C VAL A 14 -19.69 -32.35 -17.98
N LEU A 15 -19.56 -33.66 -17.78
CA LEU A 15 -19.48 -34.29 -16.46
C LEU A 15 -18.05 -34.71 -16.09
N TRP A 16 -17.01 -34.15 -16.73
CA TRP A 16 -15.69 -34.20 -16.10
C TRP A 16 -15.81 -33.35 -14.83
N PRO A 17 -15.71 -33.95 -13.63
CA PRO A 17 -15.62 -33.15 -12.43
C PRO A 17 -14.42 -32.25 -12.66
N LEU A 18 -14.65 -30.93 -12.66
CA LEU A 18 -13.61 -29.95 -12.41
C LEU A 18 -12.92 -30.46 -11.14
N ARG A 19 -11.84 -31.21 -11.30
CA ARG A 19 -10.97 -31.60 -10.19
C ARG A 19 -10.51 -30.24 -9.69
N GLY A 20 -11.13 -29.77 -8.62
CA GLY A 20 -10.76 -28.53 -7.98
C GLY A 20 -9.28 -28.67 -7.68
N GLU A 21 -8.44 -27.96 -8.44
CA GLU A 21 -7.05 -27.81 -8.08
C GLU A 21 -7.07 -27.30 -6.65
N ALA A 22 -6.49 -28.08 -5.73
CA ALA A 22 -6.39 -27.68 -4.34
C ALA A 22 -5.80 -26.27 -4.33
N GLN A 23 -6.61 -25.29 -3.94
CA GLN A 23 -6.26 -23.88 -4.05
C GLN A 23 -4.96 -23.70 -3.28
N ARG A 24 -3.87 -23.48 -4.01
CA ARG A 24 -2.54 -23.41 -3.43
C ARG A 24 -2.52 -22.24 -2.45
N SER A 25 -2.39 -22.55 -1.16
CA SER A 25 -2.28 -21.53 -0.13
C SER A 25 -0.96 -20.78 -0.31
N ILE A 26 -1.05 -19.49 -0.57
CA ILE A 26 0.11 -18.61 -0.63
C ILE A 26 0.49 -18.18 0.78
N THR A 27 1.76 -18.32 1.15
CA THR A 27 2.28 -17.91 2.46
C THR A 27 3.12 -16.62 2.32
N PRO A 28 3.50 -15.96 3.43
CA PRO A 28 4.43 -14.84 3.38
C PRO A 28 5.80 -15.21 2.79
N SER A 29 6.19 -16.48 2.78
CA SER A 29 7.44 -16.95 2.19
C SER A 29 7.46 -16.81 0.66
N GLU A 30 6.35 -17.14 -0.01
CA GLU A 30 6.19 -16.90 -1.44
C GLU A 30 6.18 -15.40 -1.75
N VAL A 31 5.47 -14.59 -0.96
CA VAL A 31 5.44 -13.13 -1.14
C VAL A 31 6.84 -12.53 -0.96
N PHE A 32 7.62 -13.03 0.01
CA PHE A 32 8.99 -12.58 0.23
C PHE A 32 9.88 -12.89 -0.98
N ALA A 33 9.72 -14.05 -1.61
CA ALA A 33 10.45 -14.41 -2.82
C ALA A 33 10.17 -13.41 -3.97
N GLU A 34 8.91 -13.02 -4.17
CA GLU A 34 8.56 -11.99 -5.16
C GLU A 34 9.12 -10.60 -4.80
N ALA A 35 9.18 -10.27 -3.51
CA ALA A 35 9.82 -9.02 -3.05
C ALA A 35 11.34 -9.01 -3.32
N VAL A 36 12.03 -10.14 -3.19
CA VAL A 36 13.44 -10.30 -3.60
C VAL A 36 13.59 -10.21 -5.12
N ARG A 37 12.62 -10.73 -5.89
CA ARG A 37 12.61 -10.56 -7.34
C ARG A 37 12.44 -9.10 -7.76
N LEU A 38 11.54 -8.36 -7.10
CA LEU A 38 11.36 -6.92 -7.30
C LEU A 38 12.66 -6.13 -7.01
N GLU A 39 13.40 -6.50 -5.97
CA GLU A 39 14.71 -5.92 -5.67
C GLU A 39 15.69 -6.08 -6.84
N LYS A 40 15.78 -7.28 -7.42
CA LYS A 40 16.63 -7.55 -8.59
C LYS A 40 16.18 -6.76 -9.82
N GLU A 41 14.88 -6.61 -10.04
CA GLU A 41 14.34 -5.78 -11.13
C GLU A 41 14.71 -4.30 -10.95
N VAL A 42 14.63 -3.77 -9.72
CA VAL A 42 15.10 -2.41 -9.41
C VAL A 42 16.61 -2.27 -9.65
N ALA A 43 17.40 -3.28 -9.31
CA ALA A 43 18.84 -3.25 -9.55
C ALA A 43 19.17 -3.13 -11.05
N LEU A 44 18.46 -3.86 -11.94
CA LEU A 44 18.62 -3.71 -13.39
C LEU A 44 18.31 -2.28 -13.87
N LEU A 45 17.21 -1.68 -13.37
CA LEU A 45 16.87 -0.29 -13.69
C LEU A 45 17.98 0.67 -13.25
N LYS A 46 18.52 0.49 -12.04
CA LYS A 46 19.63 1.31 -11.54
C LYS A 46 20.87 1.18 -12.41
N THR A 47 21.24 -0.04 -12.82
CA THR A 47 22.36 -0.28 -13.74
C THR A 47 22.15 0.44 -15.07
N HIS A 48 20.94 0.38 -15.64
CA HIS A 48 20.60 1.09 -16.88
C HIS A 48 20.83 2.62 -16.76
N PHE A 49 20.52 3.21 -15.60
CA PHE A 49 20.75 4.64 -15.33
C PHE A 49 22.15 4.97 -14.80
N GLY A 50 23.08 4.01 -14.75
CA GLY A 50 24.42 4.20 -14.21
C GLY A 50 24.47 4.52 -12.71
N LEU A 51 23.45 4.09 -11.95
CA LEU A 51 23.32 4.35 -10.52
C LEU A 51 23.89 3.18 -9.70
N SER A 52 25.05 3.39 -9.07
CA SER A 52 25.70 2.39 -8.21
C SER A 52 25.40 2.54 -6.72
N GLU A 53 24.89 3.70 -6.28
CA GLU A 53 24.55 3.96 -4.87
C GLU A 53 23.48 2.96 -4.39
N VAL A 54 23.76 2.20 -3.34
CA VAL A 54 22.77 1.40 -2.62
C VAL A 54 22.49 2.10 -1.29
N ARG A 55 21.30 2.66 -1.14
CA ARG A 55 20.89 3.29 0.11
C ARG A 55 20.35 2.22 1.07
N PRO A 56 20.90 2.04 2.28
CA PRO A 56 20.37 1.09 3.23
C PRO A 56 18.96 1.48 3.66
N ALA A 57 18.11 0.50 3.94
CA ALA A 57 16.81 0.71 4.57
C ALA A 57 16.88 0.22 6.02
N ALA A 58 16.33 0.99 6.95
CA ALA A 58 16.24 0.58 8.33
C ALA A 58 15.38 -0.68 8.44
N VAL A 59 15.89 -1.70 9.14
CA VAL A 59 15.11 -2.90 9.45
C VAL A 59 14.26 -2.59 10.67
N VAL A 60 12.95 -2.77 10.52
CA VAL A 60 12.00 -2.60 11.62
C VAL A 60 11.59 -3.95 12.19
N SER A 61 11.30 -3.98 13.49
CA SER A 61 10.81 -5.14 14.21
C SER A 61 9.45 -4.83 14.80
N ALA A 62 8.39 -5.42 14.23
CA ALA A 62 7.00 -5.22 14.66
C ALA A 62 6.14 -6.42 14.25
N HIS A 63 5.00 -6.60 14.93
CA HIS A 63 4.02 -7.63 14.55
C HIS A 63 3.08 -7.11 13.46
N LEU A 64 3.55 -7.13 12.20
CA LEU A 64 2.75 -6.72 11.06
C LEU A 64 1.87 -7.85 10.51
N LEU A 65 0.73 -7.47 9.95
CA LEU A 65 -0.21 -8.33 9.23
C LEU A 65 -0.13 -8.11 7.70
N PRO A 66 -0.68 -9.00 6.84
CA PRO A 66 -0.56 -8.91 5.37
C PRO A 66 -0.98 -7.58 4.72
N ARG A 67 -1.90 -6.84 5.35
CA ARG A 67 -2.32 -5.51 4.89
C ARG A 67 -1.22 -4.44 4.87
N HIS A 68 -0.20 -4.56 5.72
CA HIS A 68 0.91 -3.61 5.78
C HIS A 68 1.88 -3.74 4.60
N PRO A 69 2.41 -4.94 4.26
CA PRO A 69 3.20 -5.09 3.05
C PRO A 69 2.37 -4.83 1.78
N TRP A 70 1.07 -5.11 1.75
CA TRP A 70 0.22 -4.70 0.63
C TRP A 70 0.23 -3.18 0.42
N GLN A 71 0.04 -2.41 1.49
CA GLN A 71 0.13 -0.96 1.40
C GLN A 71 1.54 -0.48 1.02
N LYS A 72 2.59 -1.18 1.46
CA LYS A 72 3.95 -0.88 1.00
C LYS A 72 4.13 -1.07 -0.50
N MET A 73 3.47 -2.08 -1.09
CA MET A 73 3.43 -2.26 -2.54
C MET A 73 2.68 -1.14 -3.24
N TYR A 74 1.60 -0.61 -2.65
CA TYR A 74 0.92 0.59 -3.15
C TYR A 74 1.91 1.77 -3.23
N ILE A 75 2.71 2.01 -2.19
CA ILE A 75 3.73 3.08 -2.19
C ILE A 75 4.74 2.88 -3.32
N ILE A 76 5.21 1.65 -3.54
CA ILE A 76 6.13 1.33 -4.64
C ILE A 76 5.48 1.62 -6.00
N HIS A 77 4.21 1.26 -6.20
CA HIS A 77 3.48 1.58 -7.43
C HIS A 77 3.38 3.11 -7.64
N SER A 78 3.07 3.87 -6.59
CA SER A 78 3.07 5.34 -6.69
C SER A 78 4.43 5.91 -7.10
N LYS A 79 5.54 5.34 -6.62
CA LYS A 79 6.90 5.72 -7.05
C LYS A 79 7.17 5.36 -8.52
N ILE A 80 6.73 4.18 -8.97
CA ILE A 80 6.76 3.79 -10.39
C ILE A 80 5.99 4.81 -11.25
N ASN A 81 4.80 5.23 -10.83
CA ASN A 81 3.99 6.21 -11.55
C ASN A 81 4.62 7.61 -11.58
N LEU A 82 5.28 8.00 -10.49
CA LEU A 82 6.06 9.22 -10.46
C LEU A 82 7.22 9.17 -11.47
N PHE A 83 7.96 8.06 -11.49
CA PHE A 83 9.02 7.84 -12.47
C PHE A 83 8.47 7.90 -13.91
N ARG A 84 7.34 7.23 -14.17
CA ARG A 84 6.65 7.28 -15.47
C ARG A 84 6.38 8.72 -15.88
N ARG A 85 5.80 9.53 -15.00
CA ARG A 85 5.51 10.93 -15.28
C ARG A 85 6.77 11.75 -15.58
N GLN A 86 7.83 11.61 -14.77
CA GLN A 86 9.10 12.32 -14.97
C GLN A 86 9.75 12.01 -16.33
N ASN A 87 9.48 10.83 -16.88
CA ASN A 87 10.02 10.36 -18.15
C ASN A 87 8.99 10.39 -19.30
N GLY A 88 7.85 11.05 -19.13
CA GLY A 88 6.82 11.18 -20.18
C GLY A 88 6.10 9.88 -20.56
N PHE A 89 6.16 8.85 -19.70
CA PHE A 89 5.41 7.61 -19.90
C PHE A 89 3.98 7.71 -19.36
N PRO A 90 3.01 6.99 -19.96
CA PRO A 90 1.66 6.88 -19.40
C PRO A 90 1.70 6.28 -17.99
N VAL A 91 1.03 6.95 -17.05
CA VAL A 91 0.79 6.45 -15.69
C VAL A 91 -0.27 5.36 -15.69
N GLN A 92 -0.19 4.43 -14.75
CA GLN A 92 -1.18 3.38 -14.55
C GLN A 92 -2.01 3.67 -13.30
N ALA A 93 -3.29 3.27 -13.32
CA ALA A 93 -4.10 3.35 -12.13
C ALA A 93 -3.55 2.39 -11.06
N VAL A 94 -3.21 2.93 -9.88
CA VAL A 94 -2.85 2.10 -8.74
C VAL A 94 -4.13 1.43 -8.24
N GLN A 95 -4.05 0.14 -7.90
CA GLN A 95 -5.22 -0.59 -7.44
C GLN A 95 -5.57 -0.24 -6.00
N SER A 96 -6.86 -0.06 -5.76
CA SER A 96 -7.44 -0.01 -4.42
C SER A 96 -7.92 -1.40 -4.00
N MET A 97 -8.05 -1.62 -2.71
CA MET A 97 -8.67 -2.82 -2.17
C MET A 97 -10.02 -2.49 -1.52
N GLN A 98 -10.93 -3.46 -1.55
CA GLN A 98 -12.11 -3.45 -0.70
C GLN A 98 -11.73 -3.54 0.78
N PRO A 99 -12.48 -2.89 1.68
CA PRO A 99 -12.30 -3.08 3.11
C PRO A 99 -12.47 -4.55 3.51
N VAL A 100 -11.48 -5.10 4.20
CA VAL A 100 -11.48 -6.47 4.73
C VAL A 100 -10.99 -6.49 6.18
N LEU A 101 -11.57 -7.36 7.02
CA LEU A 101 -11.14 -7.52 8.41
C LEU A 101 -9.77 -8.21 8.50
N ALA A 102 -9.57 -9.24 7.67
CA ALA A 102 -8.35 -10.03 7.61
C ALA A 102 -7.92 -10.18 6.15
N MET A 103 -6.82 -9.54 5.78
CA MET A 103 -6.26 -9.66 4.44
C MET A 103 -5.49 -10.99 4.31
N GLU A 104 -5.81 -11.75 3.26
CA GLU A 104 -5.08 -12.98 2.94
C GLU A 104 -3.73 -12.66 2.26
N PRO A 105 -2.67 -13.45 2.53
CA PRO A 105 -1.38 -13.29 1.84
C PRO A 105 -1.47 -13.41 0.32
N LEU A 106 -2.46 -14.15 -0.22
CA LEU A 106 -2.70 -14.26 -1.66
C LEU A 106 -2.87 -12.88 -2.32
N LEU A 107 -3.60 -11.96 -1.70
CA LEU A 107 -3.80 -10.61 -2.25
C LEU A 107 -2.49 -9.81 -2.28
N VAL A 108 -1.59 -10.05 -1.32
CA VAL A 108 -0.25 -9.44 -1.30
C VAL A 108 0.61 -10.01 -2.44
N TYR A 109 0.52 -11.32 -2.67
CA TYR A 109 1.22 -11.97 -3.78
C TYR A 109 0.71 -11.48 -5.15
N GLU A 110 -0.60 -11.40 -5.36
CA GLU A 110 -1.19 -10.86 -6.58
C GLU A 110 -0.71 -9.42 -6.85
N GLN A 111 -0.65 -8.59 -5.80
CA GLN A 111 -0.11 -7.24 -5.92
C GLN A 111 1.37 -7.23 -6.29
N SER A 112 2.18 -8.18 -5.81
CA SER A 112 3.59 -8.29 -6.23
C SER A 112 3.73 -8.67 -7.72
N GLN A 113 2.88 -9.56 -8.23
CA GLN A 113 2.86 -9.93 -9.65
C GLN A 113 2.50 -8.74 -10.52
N ARG A 114 1.57 -7.88 -10.07
CA ARG A 114 1.24 -6.63 -10.77
C ARG A 114 2.43 -5.68 -10.81
N LEU A 115 3.12 -5.49 -9.68
CA LEU A 115 4.34 -4.68 -9.66
C LEU A 115 5.41 -5.22 -10.61
N LEU A 116 5.67 -6.54 -10.62
CA LEU A 116 6.62 -7.16 -11.54
C LEU A 116 6.22 -6.95 -13.01
N THR A 117 4.92 -7.04 -13.31
CA THR A 117 4.40 -6.73 -14.64
C THR A 117 4.67 -5.26 -15.01
N GLU A 118 4.44 -4.33 -14.09
CA GLU A 118 4.76 -2.92 -14.30
C GLU A 118 6.26 -2.69 -14.55
N MET A 119 7.14 -3.39 -13.82
CA MET A 119 8.59 -3.36 -14.05
C MET A 119 8.96 -3.84 -15.45
N GLN A 120 8.35 -4.95 -15.90
CA GLN A 120 8.60 -5.48 -17.24
C GLN A 120 8.14 -4.50 -18.33
N LEU A 121 6.96 -3.89 -18.17
CA LEU A 121 6.47 -2.88 -19.10
C LEU A 121 7.36 -1.63 -19.14
N LEU A 122 7.93 -1.23 -18.00
CA LEU A 122 8.92 -0.16 -17.94
C LEU A 122 10.21 -0.52 -18.67
N LYS A 123 10.78 -1.69 -18.38
CA LYS A 123 12.00 -2.19 -19.05
C LYS A 123 11.83 -2.23 -20.58
N MET A 124 10.70 -2.75 -21.05
CA MET A 124 10.38 -2.77 -22.48
C MET A 124 10.38 -1.37 -23.10
N ARG A 125 9.84 -0.35 -22.41
CA ARG A 125 9.84 1.04 -22.88
C ARG A 125 11.23 1.69 -22.85
N LEU A 126 12.11 1.20 -21.97
CA LEU A 126 13.49 1.65 -21.83
C LEU A 126 14.48 0.86 -22.72
N GLY A 127 14.01 -0.17 -23.42
CA GLY A 127 14.88 -1.05 -24.22
C GLY A 127 15.80 -1.94 -23.38
N ILE A 128 15.41 -2.28 -22.15
CA ILE A 128 16.13 -3.19 -21.25
C ILE A 128 15.63 -4.61 -21.54
N GLU A 129 16.51 -5.46 -22.08
CA GLU A 129 16.18 -6.84 -22.49
C GLU A 129 16.43 -7.87 -21.37
N GLU A 130 17.22 -7.49 -20.36
CA GLU A 130 17.57 -8.35 -19.25
C GLU A 130 16.34 -8.79 -18.44
N THR A 131 16.32 -10.08 -18.10
CA THR A 131 15.23 -10.71 -17.36
C THR A 131 15.70 -11.19 -16.00
N VAL A 132 14.82 -11.08 -15.00
CA VAL A 132 15.06 -11.65 -13.66
C VAL A 132 14.28 -12.95 -13.53
N ALA A 133 15.02 -14.04 -13.32
CA ALA A 133 14.44 -15.36 -13.07
C ALA A 133 13.55 -15.36 -11.82
N ALA A 134 12.63 -16.32 -11.76
CA ALA A 134 11.81 -16.55 -10.56
C ALA A 134 12.71 -16.84 -9.35
N GLN A 135 12.33 -16.32 -8.18
CA GLN A 135 13.08 -16.52 -6.95
C GLN A 135 12.59 -17.77 -6.22
N GLU A 136 13.52 -18.62 -5.78
CA GLU A 136 13.17 -19.75 -4.91
C GLU A 136 12.54 -19.28 -3.60
N VAL A 137 11.52 -20.02 -3.14
CA VAL A 137 10.81 -19.72 -1.91
C VAL A 137 11.74 -19.91 -0.72
N ILE A 138 11.83 -18.88 0.13
CA ILE A 138 12.62 -18.92 1.36
C ILE A 138 11.65 -19.17 2.52
N PRO A 139 11.68 -20.35 3.18
CA PRO A 139 10.67 -20.72 4.17
C PRO A 139 10.77 -19.89 5.46
N GLY A 140 9.70 -19.92 6.25
CA GLY A 140 9.67 -19.35 7.61
C GLY A 140 9.56 -17.82 7.67
N LYS A 141 9.17 -17.17 6.56
CA LYS A 141 8.98 -15.71 6.54
C LYS A 141 7.65 -15.28 7.14
N GLN A 142 7.66 -14.07 7.67
CA GLN A 142 6.52 -13.39 8.26
C GLN A 142 6.19 -12.10 7.47
N PRO A 143 4.99 -11.49 7.66
CA PRO A 143 4.65 -10.24 6.99
C PRO A 143 5.64 -9.09 7.24
N ILE A 144 6.30 -9.05 8.41
CA ILE A 144 7.35 -8.06 8.71
C ILE A 144 8.59 -8.24 7.83
N ASP A 145 8.98 -9.47 7.51
CA ASP A 145 10.09 -9.74 6.59
C ASP A 145 9.77 -9.23 5.19
N VAL A 146 8.54 -9.49 4.73
CA VAL A 146 8.04 -8.99 3.45
C VAL A 146 8.04 -7.47 3.44
N PHE A 147 7.53 -6.84 4.51
CA PHE A 147 7.53 -5.39 4.66
C PHE A 147 8.95 -4.81 4.60
N ASN A 148 9.90 -5.36 5.35
CA ASN A 148 11.29 -4.92 5.36
C ASN A 148 11.95 -5.04 3.97
N LYS A 149 11.70 -6.14 3.25
CA LYS A 149 12.21 -6.31 1.89
C LYS A 149 11.61 -5.29 0.92
N LEU A 150 10.30 -5.07 0.98
CA LEU A 150 9.64 -4.03 0.19
C LEU A 150 10.05 -2.61 0.61
N HIS A 151 10.40 -2.40 1.87
CA HIS A 151 10.96 -1.15 2.33
C HIS A 151 12.30 -0.85 1.70
N PHE A 152 13.18 -1.85 1.62
CA PHE A 152 14.41 -1.74 0.86
C PHE A 152 14.16 -1.40 -0.62
N VAL A 153 13.26 -2.13 -1.30
CA VAL A 153 12.86 -1.85 -2.68
C VAL A 153 12.37 -0.41 -2.86
N SER A 154 11.52 0.05 -1.93
CA SER A 154 10.98 1.41 -1.94
C SER A 154 12.06 2.47 -1.76
N VAL A 155 13.08 2.23 -0.93
CA VAL A 155 14.23 3.13 -0.75
C VAL A 155 15.11 3.16 -2.00
N GLN A 156 15.31 2.02 -2.68
CA GLN A 156 16.05 1.99 -3.94
C GLN A 156 15.34 2.80 -5.04
N TRP A 157 14.01 2.84 -5.03
CA TRP A 157 13.24 3.71 -5.93
C TRP A 157 13.50 5.20 -5.68
N ASP A 158 13.77 5.62 -4.44
CA ASP A 158 14.12 7.02 -4.16
C ASP A 158 15.46 7.40 -4.80
N VAL A 159 16.41 6.45 -4.87
CA VAL A 159 17.68 6.63 -5.60
C VAL A 159 17.42 6.82 -7.09
N ILE A 160 16.56 6.00 -7.72
CA ILE A 160 16.20 6.14 -9.15
C ILE A 160 15.55 7.50 -9.41
N LEU A 161 14.62 7.92 -8.55
CA LEU A 161 13.90 9.18 -8.68
C LEU A 161 14.77 10.42 -8.43
N ARG A 162 16.00 10.24 -7.91
CA ARG A 162 16.94 11.30 -7.50
C ARG A 162 16.29 12.36 -6.61
N ALA A 163 15.24 11.99 -5.89
CA ALA A 163 14.38 12.93 -5.20
C ALA A 163 14.42 12.67 -3.70
N ALA A 164 14.61 13.74 -2.93
CA ALA A 164 14.11 13.77 -1.57
C ALA A 164 12.58 13.66 -1.63
N THR A 165 11.98 12.77 -0.83
CA THR A 165 10.55 12.43 -0.82
C THR A 165 9.64 13.58 -1.29
N HIS A 166 8.95 13.38 -2.42
CA HIS A 166 8.03 14.41 -2.92
C HIS A 166 6.85 14.59 -1.97
N LEU A 167 6.55 15.85 -1.64
CA LEU A 167 5.44 16.21 -0.74
C LEU A 167 4.06 16.02 -1.38
N ASN A 168 3.98 16.09 -2.71
CA ASN A 168 2.74 15.92 -3.47
C ASN A 168 2.11 14.52 -3.20
N PRO A 169 2.86 13.40 -3.27
CA PRO A 169 2.37 12.11 -2.81
C PRO A 169 1.87 12.09 -1.35
N LEU A 170 2.58 12.72 -0.41
CA LEU A 170 2.13 12.76 0.99
C LEU A 170 0.79 13.47 1.12
N TYR A 171 0.59 14.61 0.46
CA TYR A 171 -0.69 15.29 0.45
C TYR A 171 -1.81 14.42 -0.17
N ALA A 172 -1.50 13.72 -1.27
CA ALA A 172 -2.44 12.82 -1.92
C ALA A 172 -2.86 11.67 -0.99
N GLU A 173 -1.93 11.08 -0.23
CA GLU A 173 -2.26 10.06 0.78
C GLU A 173 -3.11 10.65 1.92
N ALA A 174 -2.83 11.88 2.37
CA ALA A 174 -3.62 12.52 3.42
C ALA A 174 -5.07 12.74 2.97
N LYS A 175 -5.26 13.13 1.71
CA LYS A 175 -6.58 13.26 1.09
C LYS A 175 -7.32 11.92 1.00
N ARG A 176 -6.62 10.81 0.74
CA ARG A 176 -7.24 9.47 0.76
C ARG A 176 -7.74 9.10 2.14
N ILE A 177 -6.93 9.37 3.17
CA ILE A 177 -7.33 9.17 4.57
C ILE A 177 -8.56 10.04 4.90
N ASP A 178 -8.54 11.31 4.51
CA ASP A 178 -9.67 12.23 4.71
C ASP A 178 -10.98 11.72 4.08
N VAL A 179 -10.93 11.26 2.82
CA VAL A 179 -12.09 10.67 2.13
C VAL A 179 -12.59 9.39 2.81
N ASP A 180 -11.69 8.54 3.31
CA ASP A 180 -12.08 7.35 4.06
C ASP A 180 -12.75 7.71 5.40
N VAL A 181 -12.29 8.77 6.06
CA VAL A 181 -12.91 9.28 7.29
C VAL A 181 -14.28 9.90 6.99
N ASP A 182 -14.43 10.66 5.91
CA ASP A 182 -15.74 11.17 5.47
C ASP A 182 -16.71 10.03 5.16
N THR A 183 -16.22 8.96 4.54
CA THR A 183 -17.03 7.76 4.28
C THR A 183 -17.52 7.13 5.60
N LEU A 184 -16.68 7.08 6.63
CA LEU A 184 -17.07 6.60 7.96
C LEU A 184 -18.09 7.53 8.63
N LEU A 185 -17.86 8.84 8.63
CA LEU A 185 -18.79 9.82 9.22
C LEU A 185 -20.18 9.72 8.57
N ASN A 186 -20.23 9.65 7.25
CA ASN A 186 -21.47 9.52 6.49
C ASN A 186 -22.21 8.21 6.81
N ALA A 187 -21.49 7.09 6.87
CA ALA A 187 -22.08 5.79 7.21
C ALA A 187 -22.65 5.74 8.64
N LEU A 188 -22.06 6.51 9.55
CA LEU A 188 -22.49 6.61 10.95
C LEU A 188 -23.49 7.75 11.18
N HIS A 189 -23.91 8.46 10.12
CA HIS A 189 -24.78 9.63 10.19
C HIS A 189 -24.26 10.75 11.12
N ILE A 190 -22.94 10.93 11.17
CA ILE A 190 -22.29 11.98 11.96
C ILE A 190 -22.01 13.17 11.05
N SER A 191 -22.56 14.33 11.39
CA SER A 191 -22.23 15.58 10.70
C SER A 191 -20.78 16.00 10.98
N ASP A 192 -20.05 16.38 9.95
CA ASP A 192 -18.72 16.95 10.12
C ASP A 192 -18.81 18.37 10.70
N LEU A 193 -18.49 18.48 11.98
CA LEU A 193 -18.37 19.74 12.72
C LEU A 193 -16.91 20.07 13.05
N ALA A 194 -15.95 19.33 12.47
CA ALA A 194 -14.54 19.58 12.69
C ALA A 194 -14.10 20.81 11.89
N TYR A 195 -13.09 21.50 12.42
CA TYR A 195 -12.44 22.61 11.74
C TYR A 195 -10.97 22.26 11.51
N PRO A 196 -10.40 22.61 10.34
CA PRO A 196 -8.97 22.45 10.13
C PRO A 196 -8.20 23.33 11.14
N PRO A 197 -7.10 22.84 11.73
CA PRO A 197 -6.27 23.67 12.58
C PRO A 197 -5.66 24.84 11.81
N ALA A 198 -5.19 25.86 12.52
CA ALA A 198 -4.48 26.98 11.90
C ALA A 198 -3.24 26.47 11.15
N LYS A 199 -3.06 26.97 9.92
CA LYS A 199 -1.93 26.59 9.08
C LYS A 199 -0.63 27.17 9.64
N LYS A 200 0.37 26.33 9.87
CA LYS A 200 1.73 26.76 10.25
C LYS A 200 2.49 27.30 9.04
N SER A 201 3.43 28.21 9.26
CA SER A 201 4.27 28.78 8.19
C SER A 201 5.40 27.84 7.77
N ALA A 202 6.01 27.13 8.72
CA ALA A 202 7.04 26.12 8.51
C ALA A 202 6.65 24.83 9.24
N VAL A 203 6.93 23.70 8.61
CA VAL A 203 6.63 22.36 9.15
C VAL A 203 7.78 21.43 8.79
N THR A 204 8.24 20.68 9.80
CA THR A 204 9.32 19.68 9.70
C THR A 204 8.78 18.28 9.41
N ALA A 205 9.67 17.35 9.04
CA ALA A 205 9.30 15.94 8.86
C ALA A 205 8.88 15.29 10.19
N ASP A 206 9.54 15.63 11.30
CA ASP A 206 9.17 15.22 12.66
C ASP A 206 7.74 15.60 13.02
N GLU A 207 7.33 16.86 12.75
CA GLU A 207 5.96 17.30 13.02
C GLU A 207 4.92 16.55 12.18
N LEU A 208 5.25 16.20 10.94
CA LEU A 208 4.39 15.38 10.09
C LEU A 208 4.32 13.93 10.61
N LEU A 209 5.44 13.37 11.04
CA LEU A 209 5.49 12.02 11.60
C LEU A 209 4.67 11.96 12.89
N GLU A 210 4.85 12.90 13.81
CA GLU A 210 4.05 12.99 15.04
C GLU A 210 2.56 13.15 14.74
N SER A 211 2.20 13.99 13.77
CA SER A 211 0.81 14.12 13.33
C SER A 211 0.24 12.80 12.78
N SER A 212 1.05 11.99 12.10
CA SER A 212 0.62 10.66 11.64
C SER A 212 0.34 9.72 12.81
N PHE A 213 1.14 9.78 13.87
CA PHE A 213 0.89 9.01 15.10
C PHE A 213 -0.37 9.47 15.83
N LEU A 214 -0.71 10.77 15.79
CA LEU A 214 -1.98 11.25 16.34
C LEU A 214 -3.18 10.67 15.59
N ILE A 215 -3.12 10.62 14.25
CA ILE A 215 -4.17 9.96 13.45
C ILE A 215 -4.23 8.47 13.78
N MET A 216 -3.08 7.78 13.80
CA MET A 216 -3.03 6.35 14.13
C MET A 216 -3.61 6.05 15.52
N ALA A 217 -3.34 6.89 16.52
CA ALA A 217 -3.93 6.74 17.85
C ALA A 217 -5.46 6.83 17.83
N GLU A 218 -6.03 7.75 17.04
CA GLU A 218 -7.49 7.83 16.86
C GLU A 218 -8.03 6.63 16.08
N VAL A 219 -7.34 6.13 15.05
CA VAL A 219 -7.73 4.90 14.35
C VAL A 219 -7.72 3.69 15.29
N GLN A 220 -6.71 3.56 16.14
CA GLN A 220 -6.63 2.51 17.14
C GLN A 220 -7.70 2.63 18.22
N ARG A 221 -8.11 3.86 18.57
CA ARG A 221 -9.28 4.10 19.44
C ARG A 221 -10.55 3.58 18.77
N LEU A 222 -10.75 3.83 17.47
CA LEU A 222 -11.87 3.28 16.71
C LEU A 222 -11.82 1.74 16.65
N GLN A 223 -10.65 1.16 16.40
CA GLN A 223 -10.48 -0.30 16.45
C GLN A 223 -10.89 -0.86 17.81
N GLN A 224 -10.52 -0.21 18.91
CA GLN A 224 -10.94 -0.62 20.25
C GLN A 224 -12.46 -0.54 20.45
N LEU A 225 -13.12 0.52 19.96
CA LEU A 225 -14.58 0.62 19.98
C LEU A 225 -15.25 -0.52 19.19
N ALA A 226 -14.69 -0.86 18.03
CA ALA A 226 -15.14 -1.96 17.18
C ALA A 226 -14.67 -3.37 17.63
N LYS A 227 -13.99 -3.48 18.80
CA LYS A 227 -13.40 -4.73 19.33
C LYS A 227 -12.42 -5.42 18.35
N LEU A 228 -11.73 -4.64 17.54
CA LEU A 228 -10.68 -5.09 16.62
C LEU A 228 -9.32 -5.14 17.34
N PRO A 229 -8.41 -6.05 16.92
CA PRO A 229 -7.05 -6.08 17.43
C PRO A 229 -6.27 -4.83 17.01
N LYS A 230 -5.39 -4.35 17.91
CA LYS A 230 -4.46 -3.25 17.65
C LYS A 230 -3.07 -3.79 17.37
N ILE A 231 -2.31 -3.06 16.56
CA ILE A 231 -0.89 -3.34 16.29
C ILE A 231 -0.06 -2.25 16.96
N ASP A 232 1.03 -2.65 17.59
CA ASP A 232 2.01 -1.71 18.10
C ASP A 232 2.92 -1.20 16.97
N PHE A 233 2.95 0.12 16.78
CA PHE A 233 3.76 0.82 15.79
C PHE A 233 4.89 1.64 16.42
N GLU A 234 5.17 1.46 17.72
CA GLU A 234 6.18 2.26 18.43
C GLU A 234 7.58 2.14 17.81
N SER A 235 7.92 1.00 17.21
CA SER A 235 9.18 0.80 16.48
C SER A 235 9.39 1.76 15.30
N PHE A 236 8.34 2.45 14.84
CA PHE A 236 8.38 3.42 13.74
C PHE A 236 8.41 4.88 14.22
N ARG A 237 8.24 5.14 15.52
CA ARG A 237 8.10 6.51 16.07
C ARG A 237 9.43 7.25 16.13
N HIS A 238 10.51 6.53 16.41
CA HIS A 238 11.83 7.11 16.67
C HIS A 238 12.89 6.57 15.71
N PRO A 239 12.78 6.84 14.39
CA PRO A 239 13.88 6.55 13.48
C PRO A 239 15.10 7.39 13.85
N ALA A 240 16.29 6.95 13.44
CA ALA A 240 17.54 7.68 13.70
C ALA A 240 17.53 9.08 13.05
N GLU A 241 16.88 9.22 11.90
CA GLU A 241 16.61 10.48 11.20
C GLU A 241 15.20 10.41 10.62
N VAL A 242 14.35 11.39 10.93
CA VAL A 242 12.98 11.42 10.40
C VAL A 242 12.98 11.95 8.97
N SER A 243 12.41 11.18 8.06
CA SER A 243 12.29 11.52 6.65
C SER A 243 10.83 11.53 6.19
N GLY A 244 10.59 12.11 5.01
CA GLY A 244 9.27 12.00 4.37
C GLY A 244 8.87 10.55 4.07
N ALA A 245 9.82 9.63 3.92
CA ALA A 245 9.53 8.22 3.70
C ALA A 245 8.92 7.57 4.96
N ASP A 246 9.34 7.99 6.15
CA ASP A 246 8.77 7.55 7.42
C ASP A 246 7.33 8.03 7.57
N VAL A 247 7.07 9.29 7.22
CA VAL A 247 5.71 9.85 7.16
C VAL A 247 4.85 9.05 6.18
N TRP A 248 5.34 8.78 4.96
CA TRP A 248 4.59 8.01 3.96
C TRP A 248 4.29 6.58 4.44
N ASN A 249 5.23 5.93 5.12
CA ASN A 249 5.02 4.61 5.71
C ASN A 249 3.90 4.64 6.75
N MET A 250 3.93 5.60 7.67
CA MET A 250 2.90 5.74 8.69
C MET A 250 1.52 6.05 8.10
N MET A 251 1.44 6.89 7.07
CA MET A 251 0.20 7.11 6.32
C MET A 251 -0.32 5.84 5.65
N GLY A 252 0.59 5.02 5.14
CA GLY A 252 0.26 3.69 4.68
C GLY A 252 -0.38 2.84 5.78
N PHE A 253 0.23 2.77 6.96
CA PHE A 253 -0.34 2.00 8.06
C PHE A 253 -1.71 2.53 8.48
N ILE A 254 -1.91 3.84 8.54
CA ILE A 254 -3.21 4.44 8.83
C ILE A 254 -4.27 3.95 7.83
N LEU A 255 -3.98 3.97 6.52
CA LEU A 255 -4.90 3.49 5.49
C LEU A 255 -5.19 1.99 5.65
N ALA A 256 -4.16 1.18 5.93
CA ALA A 256 -4.32 -0.25 6.15
C ALA A 256 -5.20 -0.57 7.38
N GLU A 257 -5.01 0.15 8.49
CA GLU A 257 -5.82 -0.02 9.70
C GLU A 257 -7.25 0.52 9.50
N LEU A 258 -7.43 1.64 8.80
CA LEU A 258 -8.75 2.19 8.46
C LEU A 258 -9.58 1.21 7.62
N GLN A 259 -8.98 0.38 6.75
CA GLN A 259 -9.72 -0.66 6.03
C GLN A 259 -10.43 -1.62 6.99
N THR A 260 -9.79 -1.99 8.09
CA THR A 260 -10.40 -2.90 9.08
C THR A 260 -11.56 -2.24 9.81
N VAL A 261 -11.44 -0.94 10.13
CA VAL A 261 -12.52 -0.15 10.73
C VAL A 261 -13.70 -0.05 9.75
N LYS A 262 -13.45 0.32 8.48
CA LYS A 262 -14.49 0.36 7.42
C LYS A 262 -15.19 -0.99 7.26
N ALA A 263 -14.44 -2.08 7.27
CA ALA A 263 -15.02 -3.43 7.17
C ALA A 263 -15.92 -3.76 8.37
N SER A 264 -15.50 -3.36 9.59
CA SER A 264 -16.27 -3.64 10.81
C SER A 264 -17.63 -2.94 10.87
N VAL A 265 -17.77 -1.79 10.20
CA VAL A 265 -19.04 -1.05 10.08
C VAL A 265 -19.82 -1.39 8.80
N GLY A 266 -19.44 -2.46 8.09
CA GLY A 266 -20.17 -2.97 6.91
C GLY A 266 -19.89 -2.26 5.59
N LEU A 267 -18.86 -1.40 5.51
CA LEU A 267 -18.52 -0.64 4.29
C LEU A 267 -17.70 -1.45 3.27
N LEU A 268 -18.01 -2.73 3.07
CA LEU A 268 -17.22 -3.69 2.27
C LEU A 268 -17.08 -3.31 0.79
N GLN A 269 -17.96 -2.45 0.27
CA GLN A 269 -17.94 -2.01 -1.13
C GLN A 269 -17.37 -0.58 -1.32
N GLN A 270 -17.01 0.09 -0.22
CA GLN A 270 -16.48 1.46 -0.28
C GLN A 270 -14.97 1.41 -0.41
N LEU A 271 -14.47 1.39 -1.65
CA LEU A 271 -13.03 1.42 -1.93
C LEU A 271 -12.42 2.74 -1.43
N THR A 272 -11.21 2.67 -0.87
CA THR A 272 -10.39 3.87 -0.72
C THR A 272 -10.08 4.43 -2.11
N PRO A 273 -10.24 5.74 -2.35
CA PRO A 273 -9.91 6.33 -3.64
C PRO A 273 -8.42 6.15 -3.96
N VAL A 274 -8.09 6.18 -5.25
CA VAL A 274 -6.69 6.22 -5.69
C VAL A 274 -6.10 7.60 -5.36
N ALA A 275 -4.79 7.65 -5.05
CA ALA A 275 -4.08 8.90 -4.84
C ALA A 275 -4.12 9.77 -6.10
N GLU A 276 -4.86 10.87 -6.04
CA GLU A 276 -4.82 11.89 -7.08
C GLU A 276 -3.59 12.76 -6.90
N TYR A 277 -2.81 12.92 -7.96
CA TYR A 277 -1.68 13.82 -7.92
C TYR A 277 -2.14 15.28 -7.81
N THR A 278 -1.61 15.99 -6.83
CA THR A 278 -1.83 17.43 -6.65
C THR A 278 -0.50 18.16 -6.75
N GLU A 279 -0.44 19.21 -7.55
CA GLU A 279 0.76 20.05 -7.64
C GLU A 279 0.87 21.03 -6.47
N GLU A 280 2.11 21.46 -6.20
CA GLU A 280 2.43 22.60 -5.34
C GLU A 280 1.96 22.53 -3.88
N LYS A 281 1.98 21.33 -3.28
CA LYS A 281 1.65 21.19 -1.85
C LYS A 281 2.90 21.27 -0.98
N ASN A 282 2.87 22.17 -0.01
CA ASN A 282 3.92 22.34 0.98
C ASN A 282 3.63 21.52 2.26
N PRO A 283 4.63 21.29 3.14
CA PRO A 283 4.45 20.47 4.34
C PRO A 283 3.36 21.01 5.27
N ALA A 284 3.19 22.33 5.31
CA ALA A 284 2.13 22.97 6.10
C ALA A 284 0.71 22.59 5.66
N ALA A 285 0.47 22.42 4.36
CA ALA A 285 -0.82 21.95 3.85
C ALA A 285 -1.10 20.50 4.24
N VAL A 286 -0.07 19.64 4.23
CA VAL A 286 -0.17 18.25 4.67
C VAL A 286 -0.50 18.19 6.16
N LEU A 287 0.25 18.93 7.00
CA LEU A 287 0.02 18.97 8.45
C LEU A 287 -1.39 19.47 8.79
N GLN A 288 -1.86 20.53 8.13
CA GLN A 288 -3.20 21.08 8.35
C GLN A 288 -4.28 20.04 8.05
N LEU A 289 -4.16 19.33 6.90
CA LEU A 289 -5.12 18.28 6.53
C LEU A 289 -5.08 17.11 7.53
N MET A 290 -3.88 16.67 7.94
CA MET A 290 -3.74 15.61 8.95
C MET A 290 -4.36 15.98 10.30
N GLY A 291 -4.21 17.23 10.72
CA GLY A 291 -4.87 17.72 11.93
C GLY A 291 -6.40 17.80 11.79
N TYR A 292 -6.90 18.18 10.62
CA TYR A 292 -8.34 18.15 10.33
C TYR A 292 -8.90 16.74 10.37
N VAL A 293 -8.23 15.77 9.74
CA VAL A 293 -8.56 14.33 9.80
C VAL A 293 -8.59 13.84 11.24
N THR A 294 -7.62 14.24 12.07
CA THR A 294 -7.59 13.89 13.50
C THR A 294 -8.83 14.43 14.23
N HIS A 295 -9.23 15.68 13.95
CA HIS A 295 -10.45 16.26 14.52
C HIS A 295 -11.72 15.52 14.06
N LYS A 296 -11.82 15.15 12.77
CA LYS A 296 -12.94 14.36 12.24
C LYS A 296 -13.07 13.01 12.93
N LEU A 297 -11.97 12.27 13.07
CA LEU A 297 -11.97 10.97 13.74
C LEU A 297 -12.48 11.05 15.19
N ARG A 298 -12.18 12.14 15.91
CA ARG A 298 -12.69 12.38 17.28
C ARG A 298 -14.20 12.59 17.37
N LEU A 299 -14.86 12.92 16.26
CA LEU A 299 -16.33 13.00 16.22
C LEU A 299 -16.97 11.61 16.36
N ILE A 300 -16.27 10.54 15.96
CA ILE A 300 -16.74 9.16 16.06
C ILE A 300 -16.52 8.65 17.50
N ARG A 301 -17.59 8.72 18.32
CA ARG A 301 -17.55 8.36 19.75
C ARG A 301 -17.97 6.91 20.03
N SER A 302 -18.63 6.25 19.09
CA SER A 302 -19.11 4.86 19.19
C SER A 302 -19.09 4.20 17.82
N LEU A 303 -18.90 2.87 17.80
CA LEU A 303 -19.00 1.97 16.65
C LEU A 303 -19.80 0.73 17.03
#